data_AF-A0A535ENW6-F1
#
_entry.id   AF-A0A535ENW6-F1
#
_cell.length_a   1.000
_cell.length_b   1.000
_cell.length_c   1.000
_cell.angle_alpha   90.00
_cell.angle_beta   90.00
_cell.angle_gamma   90.00
#
_symmetry.space_group_name_H-M   'P 1'
#
loop_
_entity.id
_entity.type
_entity.pdbx_description
1 polymer ?
#
loop_
_entity_poly.entity_id
_entity_poly.type
_entity_poly.pdbx_seq_one_letter_code
_entity_poly.pdbx_strand_id
1 'polypeptide(L)'
;LEALIAAGHDLVLVLTQPDRPGHRNKILPTPVKQVALKQGLHVYQPDRVGSPEAIAQIKWADPDLLVVVAYGQILPREVLEIPRHGALNVHASLLPRHRGAAP
;
A
#
# COMPACT_ATOMS: atom_id res chain seq x y z
N LEU A 1 -4.99 1.94 7.66
CA LEU A 1 -3.77 2.64 8.10
C LEU A 1 -3.91 3.16 9.52
N GLU A 2 -4.86 4.05 9.81
CA GLU A 2 -5.09 4.59 11.17
C GLU A 2 -5.22 3.50 12.25
N ALA A 3 -5.95 2.42 11.97
CA ALA A 3 -6.07 1.29 12.90
C ALA A 3 -4.72 0.60 13.19
N LEU A 4 -3.82 0.49 12.20
CA LEU A 4 -2.48 -0.09 12.41
C LEU A 4 -1.60 0.82 13.26
N ILE A 5 -1.71 2.15 13.05
CA ILE A 5 -1.03 3.17 13.86
C ILE A 5 -1.53 3.09 15.30
N ALA A 6 -2.85 3.06 15.50
CA ALA A 6 -3.46 2.99 16.83
C ALA A 6 -3.11 1.70 17.58
N ALA A 7 -2.92 0.59 16.86
CA ALA A 7 -2.48 -0.68 17.42
C ALA A 7 -0.97 -0.70 17.78
N GLY A 8 -0.21 0.34 17.44
CA GLY A 8 1.21 0.46 17.78
C GLY A 8 2.13 -0.42 16.93
N HIS A 9 1.71 -0.82 15.74
CA HIS A 9 2.60 -1.53 14.81
C HIS A 9 3.69 -0.61 14.29
N ASP A 10 4.88 -1.18 14.05
CA ASP A 10 5.97 -0.48 13.37
C ASP A 10 5.68 -0.41 11.87
N LEU A 11 5.52 0.81 11.35
CA LEU A 11 5.12 1.08 9.97
C LEU A 11 6.31 1.63 9.18
N VAL A 12 7.17 0.72 8.74
CA VAL A 12 8.45 1.02 8.07
C VAL A 12 8.29 1.69 6.69
N LEU A 13 7.20 1.44 5.99
CA LEU A 13 6.93 1.98 4.65
C LEU A 13 5.43 2.04 4.35
N VAL A 14 4.97 3.17 3.82
CA VAL A 14 3.60 3.32 3.28
C VAL A 14 3.66 3.42 1.76
N LEU A 15 3.13 2.41 1.08
CA LEU A 15 2.93 2.40 -0.37
C LEU A 15 1.54 2.96 -0.72
N THR A 16 1.50 3.89 -1.67
CA THR A 16 0.23 4.38 -2.23
C THR A 16 0.39 4.74 -3.70
N GLN A 17 -0.72 4.92 -4.41
CA GLN A 17 -0.69 5.34 -5.81
C GLN A 17 -0.09 6.76 -5.93
N PRO A 18 0.59 7.09 -7.05
CA PRO A 18 0.95 8.45 -7.37
C PRO A 18 -0.25 9.40 -7.29
N ASP A 19 0.00 10.65 -6.93
CA ASP A 19 -1.07 11.66 -6.87
C ASP A 19 -1.61 11.89 -8.28
N ARG A 20 -2.93 11.82 -8.43
CA ARG A 20 -3.60 12.00 -9.72
C ARG A 20 -4.47 13.26 -9.70
N PRO A 21 -4.74 13.88 -10.87
CA PRO A 21 -5.69 14.98 -10.95
C PRO A 21 -7.06 14.53 -10.44
N GLY A 22 -7.58 15.23 -9.45
CA GLY A 22 -8.94 15.06 -8.95
C GLY A 22 -9.92 15.98 -9.67
N HIS A 23 -11.05 16.26 -9.02
CA HIS A 23 -12.06 17.18 -9.55
C HIS A 23 -11.46 18.59 -9.76
N ARG A 24 -11.71 19.19 -10.93
CA ARG A 24 -11.19 20.53 -11.34
C ARG A 24 -9.69 20.57 -11.59
N ASN A 25 -9.08 19.46 -12.02
CA ASN A 25 -7.66 19.34 -12.37
C ASN A 25 -6.68 19.68 -11.23
N LYS A 26 -7.13 19.68 -9.97
CA LYS A 26 -6.23 19.82 -8.83
C LYS A 26 -5.61 18.46 -8.51
N ILE A 27 -4.28 18.41 -8.46
CA ILE A 27 -3.56 17.22 -7.98
C ILE A 27 -3.79 17.14 -6.47
N LEU A 28 -4.41 16.04 -6.03
CA LEU A 28 -4.69 15.80 -4.61
C LEU A 28 -3.92 14.57 -4.14
N PRO A 29 -3.29 14.63 -2.95
CA PRO A 29 -2.67 13.46 -2.37
C PRO A 29 -3.73 12.42 -2.04
N THR A 30 -3.36 11.15 -2.22
CA THR A 30 -4.24 10.02 -1.84
C THR A 30 -4.63 10.11 -0.35
N PRO A 31 -5.81 9.62 0.05
CA PRO A 31 -6.21 9.62 1.47
C PRO A 31 -5.17 8.94 2.37
N VAL A 32 -4.59 7.83 1.91
CA VAL A 32 -3.51 7.11 2.61
C VAL A 32 -2.26 7.99 2.76
N LYS A 33 -1.83 8.70 1.70
CA LYS A 33 -0.71 9.65 1.76
C LYS A 33 -0.96 10.75 2.78
N GLN A 34 -2.17 11.32 2.79
CA GLN A 34 -2.52 12.40 3.73
C GLN A 34 -2.36 11.95 5.18
N VAL A 35 -2.88 10.76 5.52
CA VAL A 35 -2.74 10.20 6.87
C VAL A 35 -1.29 9.89 7.19
N ALA A 36 -0.57 9.24 6.28
CA ALA A 36 0.84 8.88 6.49
C ALA A 36 1.73 10.10 6.75
N LEU A 37 1.59 11.15 5.94
CA LEU A 37 2.36 12.39 6.11
C LEU A 37 2.05 13.10 7.43
N LYS A 38 0.77 13.11 7.86
CA LYS A 38 0.38 13.67 9.17
C LYS A 38 1.02 12.95 10.35
N GLN A 39 1.34 11.67 10.17
CA GLN A 39 1.92 10.81 11.20
C GLN A 39 3.45 10.68 11.06
N GLY A 40 4.07 11.42 10.12
CA GLY A 40 5.52 11.37 9.89
C GLY A 40 6.02 10.05 9.28
N LEU A 41 5.13 9.25 8.70
CA LEU A 41 5.49 7.96 8.11
C LEU A 41 6.17 8.15 6.74
N HIS A 42 7.10 7.25 6.42
CA HIS A 42 7.75 7.23 5.13
C HIS A 42 6.78 6.79 4.03
N VAL A 43 6.58 7.64 3.02
CA VAL A 43 5.65 7.39 1.90
C VAL A 43 6.42 7.19 0.61
N TYR A 44 6.11 6.11 -0.11
CA TYR A 44 6.63 5.84 -1.44
C TYR A 44 5.49 5.61 -2.44
N GLN A 45 5.60 6.25 -3.62
CA GLN A 45 4.56 6.27 -4.65
C GLN A 45 5.09 5.77 -6.00
N PRO A 46 5.39 4.47 -6.13
CA PRO A 46 5.89 3.94 -7.38
C PRO A 46 4.79 3.95 -8.45
N ASP A 47 5.15 4.36 -9.67
CA ASP A 47 4.28 4.19 -10.83
C ASP A 47 3.93 2.72 -11.08
N ARG A 48 4.90 1.82 -10.81
CA ARG A 48 4.76 0.37 -10.84
C ARG A 48 5.45 -0.25 -9.63
N VAL A 49 4.68 -0.90 -8.77
CA VAL A 49 5.17 -1.57 -7.54
C VAL A 49 6.14 -2.72 -7.84
N GLY A 50 6.06 -3.28 -9.05
CA GLY A 50 6.99 -4.30 -9.54
C GLY A 50 8.21 -3.76 -10.28
N SER A 51 8.49 -2.45 -10.26
CA SER A 51 9.72 -1.94 -10.86
C SER A 51 10.94 -2.33 -9.99
N PRO A 52 12.15 -2.48 -10.57
CA PRO A 52 13.35 -2.80 -9.82
C PRO A 52 13.60 -1.82 -8.66
N GLU A 53 13.34 -0.54 -8.88
CA GLU A 53 13.49 0.52 -7.88
C GLU A 53 12.48 0.35 -6.74
N ALA A 54 11.22 0.04 -7.07
CA ALA A 54 10.19 -0.17 -6.07
C ALA A 54 10.46 -1.42 -5.23
N ILE A 55 10.88 -2.50 -5.87
CA ILE A 55 11.29 -3.73 -5.20
C ILE A 55 12.49 -3.47 -4.28
N ALA A 56 13.50 -2.71 -4.73
CA ALA A 56 14.65 -2.36 -3.91
C ALA A 56 14.24 -1.53 -2.68
N GLN A 57 13.33 -0.57 -2.84
CA GLN A 57 12.79 0.22 -1.73
C GLN A 57 12.03 -0.64 -0.72
N ILE A 58 11.18 -1.56 -1.19
CA ILE A 58 10.42 -2.48 -0.31
C ILE A 58 11.37 -3.43 0.42
N LYS A 59 12.41 -3.96 -0.25
CA LYS A 59 13.45 -4.80 0.38
C LYS A 59 14.24 -4.02 1.41
N TRP A 60 14.61 -2.77 1.12
CA TRP A 60 15.37 -1.92 2.04
C TRP A 60 14.58 -1.57 3.30
N ALA A 61 13.26 -1.43 3.19
CA ALA A 61 12.38 -1.21 4.34
C ALA A 61 12.23 -2.44 5.24
N ASP A 62 12.68 -3.62 4.81
CA ASP A 62 12.70 -4.89 5.56
C ASP A 62 11.37 -5.22 6.31
N PRO A 63 10.22 -5.24 5.62
CA PRO A 63 8.93 -5.47 6.29
C PRO A 63 8.73 -6.96 6.65
N ASP A 64 8.25 -7.23 7.86
CA ASP A 64 7.81 -8.58 8.24
C ASP A 64 6.51 -9.03 7.53
N LEU A 65 5.62 -8.09 7.21
CA LEU A 65 4.31 -8.32 6.61
C LEU A 65 3.89 -7.16 5.70
N LEU A 66 3.30 -7.45 4.55
CA LEU A 66 2.60 -6.45 3.74
C LEU A 66 1.10 -6.47 4.02
N VAL A 67 0.54 -5.34 4.46
CA VAL A 67 -0.91 -5.16 4.62
C VAL A 67 -1.47 -4.40 3.43
N VAL A 68 -2.33 -5.05 2.65
CA VAL A 68 -2.86 -4.53 1.39
C VAL A 68 -4.35 -4.24 1.54
N VAL A 69 -4.76 -3.00 1.30
CA VAL A 69 -6.18 -2.59 1.37
C VAL A 69 -6.47 -1.67 0.19
N ALA A 70 -7.42 -2.05 -0.66
CA ALA A 70 -7.84 -1.25 -1.82
C ALA A 70 -6.66 -0.69 -2.67
N TYR A 71 -5.61 -1.49 -2.85
CA TYR A 71 -4.44 -1.09 -3.63
C TYR A 71 -4.64 -1.41 -5.10
N GLY A 72 -4.51 -0.41 -5.96
CA GLY A 72 -4.87 -0.51 -7.38
C GLY A 72 -3.80 -1.11 -8.31
N GLN A 73 -2.70 -1.64 -7.78
CA GLN A 73 -1.68 -2.31 -8.60
C GLN A 73 -1.61 -3.79 -8.24
N ILE A 74 -1.34 -4.62 -9.25
CA ILE A 74 -1.07 -6.05 -9.05
C ILE A 74 0.30 -6.18 -8.40
N LEU A 75 0.35 -6.87 -7.25
CA LEU A 75 1.62 -7.23 -6.62
C LEU A 75 2.21 -8.44 -7.35
N PRO A 76 3.37 -8.32 -8.02
CA PRO A 76 4.02 -9.47 -8.61
C PRO A 76 4.55 -10.39 -7.51
N ARG A 77 4.81 -11.66 -7.88
CA ARG A 77 5.35 -12.68 -6.97
C ARG A 77 6.59 -12.19 -6.21
N GLU A 78 7.51 -11.50 -6.88
CA GLU A 78 8.72 -10.99 -6.25
C GLU A 78 8.40 -10.05 -5.07
N VAL A 79 7.36 -9.20 -5.17
CA VAL A 79 6.96 -8.32 -4.07
C VAL A 79 6.31 -9.12 -2.94
N LEU A 80 5.49 -10.12 -3.28
CA LEU A 80 4.80 -10.98 -2.31
C LEU A 80 5.76 -11.84 -1.48
N GLU A 81 6.94 -12.15 -2.03
CA GLU A 81 7.97 -12.99 -1.40
C GLU A 81 9.01 -12.18 -0.61
N ILE A 82 8.98 -10.84 -0.63
CA ILE A 82 9.86 -10.00 0.19
C ILE A 82 9.59 -10.20 1.70
N PRO A 83 8.36 -9.98 2.21
CA PRO A 83 8.10 -10.07 3.64
C PRO A 83 8.07 -11.52 4.14
N ARG A 84 8.59 -11.75 5.35
CA ARG A 84 8.63 -13.08 5.98
C ARG A 84 7.25 -13.73 6.09
N HIS A 85 6.21 -12.95 6.36
CA HIS A 85 4.84 -13.42 6.55
C HIS A 85 3.95 -13.22 5.31
N GLY A 86 4.53 -12.84 4.17
CA GLY A 86 3.80 -12.62 2.92
C GLY A 86 2.96 -11.34 2.95
N ALA A 87 1.89 -11.33 2.16
CA ALA A 87 0.97 -10.21 2.06
C ALA A 87 -0.45 -10.62 2.49
N LEU A 88 -1.05 -9.81 3.36
CA LEU A 88 -2.43 -9.95 3.80
C LEU A 88 -3.29 -8.89 3.11
N ASN A 89 -4.31 -9.30 2.37
CA ASN A 89 -5.26 -8.39 1.75
C ASN A 89 -6.56 -8.30 2.56
N VAL A 90 -7.00 -7.07 2.87
CA VAL A 90 -8.34 -6.82 3.42
C VAL A 90 -9.29 -6.58 2.26
N HIS A 91 -10.09 -7.61 1.98
CA HIS A 91 -11.09 -7.59 0.91
C HIS A 91 -12.46 -7.20 1.46
N ALA A 92 -13.18 -6.30 0.77
CA ALA A 92 -14.46 -5.75 1.25
C ALA A 92 -15.67 -6.66 0.96
N SER A 93 -15.49 -7.98 1.05
CA SER A 93 -16.59 -8.94 0.94
C SER A 93 -16.31 -10.26 1.65
N LEU A 94 -17.34 -11.07 1.78
CA LEU A 94 -17.25 -12.46 2.27
C LEU A 94 -16.84 -13.38 1.12
N LEU A 95 -15.52 -13.60 1.00
CA LEU A 95 -14.97 -14.58 0.07
C LEU A 95 -15.56 -15.98 0.28
N PRO A 96 -15.73 -16.80 -0.78
CA PRO A 96 -15.28 -16.57 -2.15
C PRO A 96 -16.22 -15.71 -3.00
N ARG A 97 -17.31 -15.16 -2.44
CA ARG A 97 -18.24 -14.28 -3.19
C ARG A 97 -17.58 -12.93 -3.46
N HIS A 98 -18.01 -12.27 -4.54
CA HIS A 98 -17.61 -10.89 -4.86
C HIS A 98 -16.07 -10.71 -4.95
N ARG A 99 -15.37 -11.62 -5.63
CA ARG A 99 -13.95 -11.38 -5.96
C ARG A 99 -13.85 -10.25 -6.99
N GLY A 100 -12.77 -9.48 -6.93
CA GLY A 100 -12.46 -8.45 -7.92
C GLY A 100 -12.45 -7.04 -7.34
N ALA A 101 -12.44 -6.04 -8.22
CA ALA A 101 -12.20 -4.64 -7.84
C ALA A 101 -13.44 -3.90 -7.29
N ALA A 102 -14.65 -4.41 -7.57
CA ALA A 102 -15.92 -3.84 -7.12
C ALA A 102 -16.75 -4.92 -6.41
N PRO A 103 -16.31 -5.36 -5.23
CA PRO A 103 -17.00 -6.37 -4.43
C PRO A 103 -18.38 -5.92 -3.94
#